data_AF-A1RVP5-F1
#
_entry.id   AF-A1RVP5-F1
#
_cell.length_a   1.000
_cell.length_b   1.000
_cell.length_c   1.000
_cell.angle_alpha   90.00
_cell.angle_beta   90.00
_cell.angle_gamma   90.00
#
_symmetry.space_group_name_H-M   'P 1'
#
loop_
_entity.id
_entity.type
_entity.pdbx_description
1 polymer ?
#
loop_
_entity_poly.entity_id
_entity_poly.type
_entity_poly.pdbx_seq_one_letter_code
_entity_poly.pdbx_strand_id
1 'polypeptide(L)' 'MARRRKYEGLNPFVAAGLIKFSEEGELERIKLNPRTAILVSITVIIAILVLNILHPL' A
#
# COMPACT_ATOMS: atom_id res chain seq x y z
N MET A 1 11.74 4.51 36.39
CA MET A 1 11.38 5.08 35.07
C MET A 1 11.46 3.98 34.03
N ALA A 2 10.33 3.37 33.65
CA ALA A 2 10.31 2.33 32.63
C ALA A 2 10.64 2.96 31.28
N ARG A 3 11.84 2.68 30.75
CA ARG A 3 12.27 3.08 29.41
C ARG A 3 11.19 2.61 28.44
N ARG A 4 10.49 3.56 27.80
CA ARG A 4 9.63 3.29 26.63
C ARG A 4 10.50 2.54 25.63
N ARG A 5 10.39 1.21 25.62
CA ARG A 5 10.89 0.37 24.54
C ARG A 5 10.06 0.81 23.36
N LYS A 6 10.64 1.72 22.59
CA LYS A 6 10.22 2.10 21.25
C LYS A 6 9.85 0.79 20.57
N TYR A 7 8.55 0.57 20.38
CA TYR A 7 8.04 -0.52 19.56
C TYR A 7 8.48 -0.22 18.13
N GLU A 8 9.77 -0.43 17.84
CA GLU A 8 10.35 -0.30 16.51
C GLU A 8 9.99 -1.51 15.63
N GLY A 9 9.20 -2.47 16.14
CA GLY A 9 8.82 -3.68 15.42
C GLY A 9 7.33 -3.82 15.11
N LEU A 10 6.44 -2.97 15.63
CA LEU A 10 5.01 -3.13 15.34
C LEU A 10 4.66 -2.32 14.09
N ASN A 11 4.22 -3.01 13.04
CA ASN A 11 3.70 -2.35 11.85
C ASN A 11 2.50 -1.44 12.26
N PRO A 12 2.51 -0.14 11.94
CA PRO A 12 1.50 0.81 12.41
C PRO A 12 0.08 0.43 12.01
N PHE A 13 -0.11 -0.30 10.90
CA PHE A 13 -1.42 -0.80 10.49
C PHE A 13 -1.98 -1.83 11.48
N VAL A 14 -1.12 -2.59 12.16
CA VAL A 14 -1.53 -3.60 13.15
C VAL A 14 -1.74 -2.95 14.50
N ALA A 15 -0.90 -1.98 14.85
CA ALA A 15 -1.10 -1.14 16.01
C ALA A 15 -2.47 -0.44 16.00
N ALA A 16 -2.94 -0.07 14.80
CA ALA A 16 -4.25 0.55 14.59
C ALA A 16 -5.41 -0.47 14.51
N GLY A 17 -5.14 -1.78 14.57
CA GLY A 17 -6.16 -2.83 14.44
C GLY A 17 -6.80 -2.88 13.04
N LEU A 18 -6.17 -2.28 12.03
CA LEU A 18 -6.67 -2.27 10.65
C LEU A 18 -6.42 -3.60 9.94
N ILE A 19 -5.44 -4.37 10.40
CA ILE A 19 -5.04 -5.67 9.85
C ILE A 19 -4.63 -6.62 10.98
N LYS A 20 -4.72 -7.94 10.73
CA LYS A 20 -4.30 -8.95 11.71
C LYS A 20 -2.81 -9.24 11.58
N PHE A 21 -2.16 -9.61 12.68
CA PHE A 21 -0.73 -9.99 12.71
C PHE A 21 -0.35 -11.04 11.65
N SER A 22 -1.22 -12.01 11.36
CA SER A 22 -0.97 -13.01 10.32
C SER A 22 -0.86 -12.41 8.91
N GLU A 23 -1.52 -11.27 8.66
CA GLU A 23 -1.48 -10.55 7.39
C GLU A 23 -0.26 -9.61 7.29
N GLU A 24 0.45 -9.34 8.39
CA GLU A 24 1.70 -8.57 8.35
C GLU A 24 2.70 -9.22 7.38
N GLY A 25 2.86 -10.55 7.47
CA GLY A 25 3.76 -11.30 6.59
C GLY A 25 3.29 -11.32 5.14
N GLU A 26 1.99 -11.15 4.88
CA GLU A 26 1.46 -11.03 3.52
C GLU A 26 1.75 -9.64 2.93
N LEU A 27 1.63 -8.58 3.73
CA LEU A 27 2.02 -7.22 3.30
C LEU A 27 3.54 -7.07 3.12
N GLU A 28 4.36 -7.73 3.94
CA GLU A 28 5.81 -7.79 3.71
C GLU A 28 6.15 -8.40 2.34
N ARG A 29 5.30 -9.32 1.83
CA ARG A 29 5.45 -9.91 0.49
C ARG A 29 4.96 -9.00 -0.62
N ILE A 30 3.99 -8.13 -0.36
CA ILE A 30 3.63 -7.05 -1.30
C ILE A 30 4.68 -5.95 -1.19
N LYS A 31 5.94 -6.31 -1.44
CA LYS A 31 7.08 -5.43 -1.64
C LYS A 31 7.00 -4.75 -3.00
N LEU A 32 5.78 -4.38 -3.43
CA LEU A 32 5.64 -3.40 -4.49
C LEU A 32 6.25 -2.13 -3.93
N ASN A 33 7.37 -1.71 -4.52
CA ASN A 33 7.99 -0.45 -4.20
C ASN A 33 6.88 0.63 -4.26
N PRO A 34 6.71 1.50 -3.26
CA PRO A 34 5.69 2.55 -3.32
C PRO A 34 5.77 3.35 -4.63
N ARG A 35 6.98 3.51 -5.19
CA ARG A 35 7.18 4.09 -6.53
C ARG A 35 6.51 3.29 -7.65
N THR A 36 6.61 1.97 -7.65
CA THR A 36 5.94 1.12 -8.66
C THR A 36 4.42 1.16 -8.49
N ALA A 37 3.91 1.16 -7.26
CA ALA A 37 2.47 1.28 -7.02
C ALA A 37 1.91 2.60 -7.57
N ILE A 38 2.61 3.71 -7.36
CA ILE A 38 2.26 5.03 -7.89
C ILE A 38 2.34 5.05 -9.43
N LEU A 39 3.38 4.47 -10.02
CA LEU A 39 3.50 4.41 -11.48
C LEU A 39 2.37 3.59 -12.11
N VAL A 40 2.02 2.44 -11.52
CA VAL A 40 0.93 1.61 -12.00
C VAL A 40 -0.40 2.36 -11.89
N SER A 41 -0.68 3.03 -10.78
CA SER A 41 -1.93 3.78 -10.61
C SER A 41 -2.07 4.90 -11.64
N ILE A 42 -1.02 5.70 -11.84
CA ILE A 42 -0.99 6.75 -12.87
C ILE A 42 -1.20 6.17 -14.27
N THR A 43 -0.52 5.06 -14.57
CA THR A 43 -0.62 4.39 -15.88
C THR A 43 -2.05 3.92 -16.15
N VAL A 44 -2.71 3.31 -15.16
CA VAL A 44 -4.11 2.86 -15.28
C VAL A 44 -5.04 4.04 -15.51
N ILE A 45 -4.88 5.14 -14.78
CA ILE A 45 -5.68 6.36 -14.97
C ILE A 45 -5.52 6.90 -16.39
N ILE A 46 -4.28 7.03 -16.87
CA ILE A 46 -4.01 7.53 -18.24
C ILE A 46 -4.62 6.59 -19.28
N ALA A 47 -4.48 5.27 -19.12
CA ALA A 47 -5.04 4.30 -20.03
C ALA A 47 -6.58 4.41 -20.12
N ILE A 48 -7.25 4.56 -18.97
CA ILE A 48 -8.70 4.77 -18.92
C ILE A 48 -9.09 6.08 -19.60
N LEU A 49 -8.37 7.18 -19.36
CA LEU A 49 -8.63 8.46 -20.00
C LEU A 49 -8.47 8.38 -21.53
N VAL A 50 -7.39 7.77 -22.00
CA VAL A 50 -7.12 7.57 -23.43
C VAL A 50 -8.22 6.70 -24.06
N LEU A 51 -8.62 5.61 -23.39
CA LEU A 51 -9.70 4.75 -23.84
C LEU A 51 -11.03 5.53 -23.95
N ASN A 52 -11.35 6.34 -22.95
CA ASN A 52 -12.56 7.17 -22.93
C ASN A 52 -12.57 8.23 -24.05
N ILE A 53 -11.41 8.77 -24.41
CA ILE A 53 -11.28 9.75 -25.51
C ILE A 53 -11.39 9.07 -26.88
N LEU A 54 -10.78 7.90 -27.05
CA LEU A 54 -10.79 7.14 -28.32
C LEU A 54 -12.15 6.50 -28.59
N HIS A 55 -12.79 5.97 -27.55
CA HIS A 55 -14.06 5.31 -27.63
C HIS A 55 -14.97 5.86 -26.53
N PRO A 56 -15.55 7.06 -26.74
CA PRO A 56 -16.63 7.53 -25.89
C PRO A 56 -17.80 6.56 -26.09
N LEU A 57 -17.90 5.58 -25.18
CA LEU A 57 -19.12 4.80 -25.00
C LEU A 57 -20.24 5.76 -24.55
#